data_AF-A0A5Q4ZL06-F1
#
_entry.id   AF-A0A5Q4ZL06-F1
#
_cell.length_a   1.000
_cell.length_b   1.000
_cell.length_c   1.000
_cell.angle_alpha   90.00
_cell.angle_beta   90.00
_cell.angle_gamma   90.00
#
_symmetry.space_group_name_H-M   'P 1'
#
loop_
_entity.id
_entity.type
_entity.pdbx_description
1 polymer ?
#
loop_
_entity_poly.entity_id
_entity_poly.type
_entity_poly.pdbx_seq_one_letter_code
_entity_poly.pdbx_strand_id
1 'polypeptide(L)'
;MSDAVQPIDSATLSRKQKLAIIYRHEHRDYKGKAGPQWGKHAGEKTIMVNENGGSVLTLLETLSDEQIADKLPYALKLEAKRLAKAAAEKAGKQ
;
A
#
# COMPACT_ATOMS: atom_id res chain seq x y z
N MET A 1 20.68 -4.19 19.99
CA MET A 1 19.74 -5.31 19.87
C MET A 1 19.10 -5.17 18.50
N SER A 2 19.34 -6.11 17.59
CA SER A 2 18.78 -6.06 16.24
C SER A 2 17.27 -6.26 16.30
N ASP A 3 16.49 -5.20 16.14
CA ASP A 3 15.08 -5.29 15.76
C ASP A 3 15.00 -5.81 14.32
N ALA A 4 15.30 -7.09 14.14
CA ALA A 4 15.16 -7.77 12.86
C ALA A 4 13.66 -7.91 12.56
N VAL A 5 13.11 -6.87 11.96
CA VAL A 5 11.75 -6.84 11.44
C VAL A 5 11.61 -7.98 10.43
N GLN A 6 10.79 -8.97 10.78
CA GLN A 6 10.57 -10.13 9.92
C GLN A 6 9.90 -9.69 8.61
N PRO A 7 10.42 -10.11 7.45
CA PRO A 7 9.81 -9.78 6.17
C PRO A 7 8.45 -10.47 6.04
N ILE A 8 7.48 -9.76 5.46
CA ILE A 8 6.17 -10.32 5.12
C ILE A 8 6.29 -11.02 3.77
N ASP A 9 5.95 -12.31 3.71
CA ASP A 9 5.90 -13.04 2.45
C ASP A 9 4.67 -12.61 1.62
N SER A 10 4.95 -11.97 0.48
CA SER A 10 3.93 -11.47 -0.44
C SER A 10 3.09 -12.58 -1.09
N ALA A 11 3.59 -13.83 -1.17
CA ALA A 11 2.87 -14.96 -1.75
C ALA A 11 1.68 -15.41 -0.88
N THR A 12 1.73 -15.12 0.43
CA THR A 12 0.64 -15.43 1.36
C THR A 12 -0.50 -14.41 1.34
N LEU A 13 -0.33 -13.29 0.62
CA LEU A 13 -1.28 -12.19 0.59
C LEU A 13 -2.23 -12.28 -0.62
N SER A 14 -3.52 -12.13 -0.35
CA SER A 14 -4.50 -11.85 -1.41
C SER A 14 -4.23 -10.50 -2.08
N ARG A 15 -4.70 -10.33 -3.31
CA ARG A 15 -4.62 -9.05 -4.05
C ARG A 15 -5.20 -7.88 -3.24
N LYS A 16 -6.35 -8.08 -2.60
CA LYS A 16 -6.98 -7.06 -1.74
C LYS A 16 -6.09 -6.65 -0.56
N GLN A 17 -5.38 -7.60 0.07
CA GLN A 17 -4.43 -7.29 1.14
C GLN A 17 -3.23 -6.51 0.60
N LYS A 18 -2.68 -6.90 -0.56
CA LYS A 18 -1.59 -6.17 -1.22
C LYS A 18 -1.98 -4.72 -1.50
N LEU A 19 -3.14 -4.49 -2.11
CA LEU A 19 -3.67 -3.15 -2.39
C LEU A 19 -3.90 -2.33 -1.11
N ALA A 20 -4.43 -2.96 -0.06
CA ALA A 20 -4.64 -2.29 1.22
C ALA A 20 -3.32 -1.87 1.89
N ILE A 21 -2.27 -2.71 1.80
CA ILE A 21 -0.93 -2.40 2.32
C ILE A 21 -0.28 -1.29 1.52
N ILE A 22 -0.31 -1.36 0.18
CA ILE A 22 0.17 -0.30 -0.71
C ILE A 22 -0.50 1.02 -0.35
N TYR A 23 -1.83 1.07 -0.36
CA TYR A 23 -2.57 2.30 -0.09
C TYR A 23 -2.33 2.85 1.33
N ARG A 24 -2.12 1.99 2.33
CA ARG A 24 -1.82 2.43 3.70
C ARG A 24 -0.52 3.23 3.75
N HIS A 25 0.51 2.75 3.07
CA HIS A 25 1.88 3.27 3.14
C HIS A 25 2.26 4.22 2.00
N GLU A 26 1.41 4.35 0.98
CA GLU A 26 1.57 5.36 -0.06
C GLU A 26 1.46 6.78 0.55
N HIS A 27 2.26 7.71 0.03
CA HIS A 27 2.27 9.08 0.54
C HIS A 27 0.91 9.75 0.32
N ARG A 28 0.48 10.62 1.24
CA ARG A 28 -0.84 11.27 1.17
C ARG A 28 -1.02 12.12 -0.10
N ASP A 29 0.07 12.65 -0.65
CA ASP A 29 0.04 13.47 -1.88
C ASP A 29 -0.07 12.60 -3.15
N TYR A 30 0.17 11.28 -3.03
CA TYR A 30 0.13 10.32 -4.14
C TYR A 30 -1.06 9.36 -4.06
N LYS A 31 -2.01 9.62 -3.15
CA LYS A 31 -3.23 8.82 -3.01
C LYS A 31 -4.41 9.71 -2.64
N GLY A 32 -5.63 9.27 -2.96
CA GLY A 32 -6.81 10.04 -2.63
C GLY A 32 -8.11 9.28 -2.88
N LYS A 33 -9.15 10.06 -3.13
CA LYS A 33 -10.43 9.58 -3.63
C LYS A 33 -10.68 10.18 -5.02
N ALA A 34 -11.28 9.40 -5.89
CA ALA A 34 -11.75 9.84 -7.19
C ALA A 34 -12.80 10.96 -7.02
N GLY A 35 -12.60 12.06 -7.75
CA GLY A 35 -13.55 13.18 -7.76
C GLY A 35 -14.76 12.93 -8.67
N PRO A 36 -15.72 13.87 -8.72
CA PRO A 36 -16.95 13.72 -9.52
C PRO A 36 -16.71 13.44 -11.02
N GLN A 37 -15.59 13.89 -11.59
CA GLN A 37 -15.23 13.65 -12.99
C GLN A 37 -15.01 12.18 -13.34
N TRP A 38 -14.86 11.31 -12.33
CA TRP A 38 -14.73 9.86 -12.49
C TRP A 38 -16.09 9.14 -12.59
N GLY A 39 -17.20 9.87 -12.55
CA GLY A 39 -18.55 9.34 -12.72
C GLY A 39 -18.89 8.29 -11.66
N LYS A 40 -19.22 7.07 -12.11
CA LYS A 40 -19.59 5.95 -11.22
C LYS A 40 -18.50 5.56 -10.21
N HIS A 41 -17.25 5.93 -10.47
CA HIS A 41 -16.12 5.64 -9.59
C HIS A 41 -15.83 6.75 -8.58
N ALA A 42 -16.65 7.82 -8.55
CA ALA A 42 -16.49 8.89 -7.59
C ALA A 42 -16.48 8.34 -6.14
N GLY A 43 -15.50 8.78 -5.35
CA GLY A 43 -15.28 8.32 -3.98
C GLY A 43 -14.42 7.06 -3.83
N GLU A 44 -14.16 6.31 -4.90
CA GLU A 44 -13.23 5.17 -4.88
C GLU A 44 -11.79 5.62 -4.65
N LYS A 45 -10.94 4.72 -4.14
CA LYS A 45 -9.54 5.04 -3.83
C LYS A 45 -8.74 5.23 -5.11
N THR A 46 -7.97 6.32 -5.17
CA THR A 46 -7.03 6.59 -6.26
C THR A 46 -5.59 6.56 -5.76
N ILE A 47 -4.68 6.24 -6.67
CA ILE A 47 -3.24 6.19 -6.42
C ILE A 47 -2.48 6.68 -7.65
N MET A 48 -1.36 7.36 -7.44
CA MET A 48 -0.46 7.78 -8.51
C MET A 48 0.51 6.66 -8.86
N VAL A 49 0.62 6.35 -10.14
CA VAL A 49 1.57 5.38 -10.71
C VAL A 49 2.45 6.06 -11.75
N ASN A 50 3.64 5.52 -11.99
CA ASN A 50 4.45 5.90 -13.13
C ASN A 50 4.16 4.92 -14.26
N GLU A 51 3.68 5.42 -15.39
CA GLU A 51 3.32 4.61 -16.56
C GLU A 51 3.72 5.37 -17.83
N ASN A 52 4.32 4.67 -18.80
CA ASN A 52 4.73 5.22 -20.10
C ASN A 52 5.54 6.53 -20.01
N GLY A 53 6.38 6.67 -18.98
CA GLY A 53 7.23 7.85 -18.77
C GLY A 53 6.52 9.05 -18.13
N GLY A 54 5.26 8.91 -17.72
CA GLY A 54 4.50 9.94 -17.01
C GLY A 54 3.96 9.47 -15.66
N SER A 55 3.53 10.41 -14.83
CA SER A 55 2.78 10.12 -13.60
C SER A 55 1.28 10.23 -13.87
N VAL A 56 0.55 9.15 -13.60
CA VAL A 56 -0.89 9.05 -13.88
C VAL A 56 -1.63 8.73 -12.59
N LEU A 57 -2.77 9.39 -12.38
CA LEU A 57 -3.70 9.04 -11.31
C LEU A 57 -4.65 7.95 -11.81
N THR A 58 -4.70 6.81 -11.13
CA THR A 58 -5.57 5.67 -11.47
C THR A 58 -6.36 5.18 -10.25
N LEU A 59 -7.34 4.30 -10.47
CA LEU A 59 -8.07 3.63 -9.39
C LEU A 59 -7.18 2.56 -8.76
N LEU A 60 -7.18 2.47 -7.43
CA LEU A 60 -6.39 1.50 -6.69
C LEU A 60 -6.74 0.06 -7.09
N GLU A 61 -8.03 -0.22 -7.27
CA GLU A 61 -8.52 -1.57 -7.57
C GLU A 61 -8.12 -2.03 -8.98
N THR A 62 -7.79 -1.11 -9.88
CA THR A 62 -7.44 -1.39 -11.28
C THR A 62 -5.94 -1.52 -11.53
N LEU A 63 -5.09 -1.47 -10.48
CA LEU A 63 -3.64 -1.61 -10.66
C LEU A 63 -3.29 -2.95 -11.31
N SER A 64 -2.41 -2.94 -12.31
CA SER A 64 -1.91 -4.18 -12.91
C SER A 64 -1.06 -4.97 -11.91
N ASP A 65 -0.80 -6.25 -12.19
CA ASP A 65 0.06 -7.06 -11.33
C ASP A 65 1.51 -6.54 -11.34
N GLU A 66 1.97 -5.96 -12.46
CA GLU A 66 3.27 -5.29 -12.56
C GLU A 66 3.32 -4.03 -11.67
N GLN A 67 2.28 -3.19 -11.71
CA GLN A 67 2.19 -2.00 -10.86
C GLN A 67 2.12 -2.37 -9.37
N ILE A 68 1.45 -3.47 -9.04
CA ILE A 68 1.46 -4.01 -7.68
C ILE A 68 2.87 -4.50 -7.32
N ALA A 69 3.54 -5.26 -8.20
CA ALA A 69 4.87 -5.77 -7.96
C ALA A 69 5.92 -4.65 -7.77
N ASP A 70 5.77 -3.52 -8.46
CA ASP A 70 6.62 -2.33 -8.30
C ASP A 70 6.43 -1.65 -6.93
N LYS A 71 5.18 -1.43 -6.52
CA LYS A 71 4.86 -0.69 -5.28
C LYS A 71 4.97 -1.53 -4.00
N LEU A 72 4.68 -2.83 -4.09
CA LEU A 72 4.49 -3.69 -2.93
C LEU A 72 5.75 -3.86 -2.06
N PRO A 73 6.98 -4.03 -2.59
CA PRO A 73 8.17 -4.27 -1.78
C PRO A 73 8.42 -3.19 -0.72
N TYR A 74 8.29 -1.92 -1.11
CA TYR A 74 8.46 -0.81 -0.17
C TYR A 74 7.33 -0.77 0.86
N ALA A 75 6.08 -0.99 0.43
CA ALA A 75 4.93 -1.02 1.33
C ALA A 75 5.03 -2.17 2.37
N LEU A 76 5.55 -3.34 1.98
CA LEU A 76 5.77 -4.46 2.90
C LEU A 76 6.84 -4.17 3.95
N LYS A 77 7.93 -3.48 3.56
CA LYS A 77 8.97 -3.04 4.51
C LYS A 77 8.38 -2.12 5.59
N LEU A 78 7.51 -1.20 5.20
CA LEU A 78 6.85 -0.29 6.14
C LEU A 78 5.79 -1.00 7.00
N GLU A 79 5.05 -1.94 6.41
CA GLU A 79 4.05 -2.71 7.14
C GLU A 79 4.68 -3.62 8.19
N ALA A 80 5.79 -4.29 7.86
CA ALA A 80 6.51 -5.13 8.80
C ALA A 80 7.03 -4.32 10.00
N LYS A 81 7.57 -3.10 9.75
CA LYS A 81 7.99 -2.17 10.82
C LYS A 81 6.81 -1.77 11.71
N ARG A 82 5.66 -1.45 11.09
CA ARG A 82 4.43 -1.07 11.82
C ARG A 82 3.96 -2.21 12.72
N LEU A 83 3.97 -3.44 12.23
CA LEU A 83 3.57 -4.63 12.98
C LEU A 83 4.53 -4.93 14.13
N ALA A 84 5.84 -4.86 13.90
CA ALA A 84 6.85 -5.03 14.95
C ALA A 84 6.68 -4.00 16.07
N LYS A 85 6.51 -2.72 15.73
CA LYS A 85 6.22 -1.66 16.71
C LYS A 85 4.95 -1.94 17.51
N ALA A 86 3.87 -2.33 16.83
CA ALA A 86 2.61 -2.64 17.50
C ALA A 86 2.70 -3.86 18.43
N ALA A 87 3.55 -4.84 18.12
CA ALA A 87 3.79 -5.99 18.98
C ALA A 87 4.59 -5.60 20.23
N ALA A 88 5.64 -4.79 20.08
CA ALA A 88 6.44 -4.29 21.21
C ALA A 88 5.60 -3.45 22.19
N GLU A 89 4.73 -2.57 21.67
CA GLU A 89 3.83 -1.75 22.49
C GLU A 89 2.80 -2.58 23.27
N LYS A 90 2.38 -3.73 22.73
CA LYS A 90 1.48 -4.65 23.44
C LYS A 90 2.21 -5.41 24.54
N ALA A 91 3.44 -5.87 24.29
CA ALA A 91 4.24 -6.60 25.26
C ALA A 91 4.65 -5.74 26.47
N GLY A 92 4.90 -4.44 26.27
CA GLY A 92 5.23 -3.51 27.36
C GLY A 92 4.05 -3.00 28.20
N LYS A 93 2.81 -3.32 27.80
CA LYS A 93 1.59 -2.99 28.56
C LYS A 93 1.04 -4.16 29.37
N GLN A 94 1.71 -5.32 29.31
CA GLN A 94 1.37 -6.53 30.08
C GLN A 94 2.25 -6.65 31.31
#